data_AF-A0A367IND6-F1
#
_entry.id   AF-A0A367IND6-F1
#
_cell.length_a   1.000
_cell.length_b   1.000
_cell.length_c   1.000
_cell.angle_alpha   90.00
_cell.angle_beta   90.00
_cell.angle_gamma   90.00
#
_symmetry.space_group_name_H-M   'P 1'
#
loop_
_entity.id
_entity.type
_entity.pdbx_description
1 polymer ?
#
loop_
_entity_poly.entity_id
_entity_poly.type
_entity_poly.pdbx_seq_one_letter_code
_entity_poly.pdbx_strand_id
1 'polypeptide(L)'
;CKARGRTCESSNIEAQENNEDHLSTTTVESDNDSILFSTSDNMATTQETCSETNMSFFDYPRFGSSIQWKQEPPLPSKYSCPIEMPSGELQMQMIDLFFRKRHRMLPILPKSLFYEQLRLKGPLITPLLLNAIYCDVSSFAPHCGFHEVPKPSVFFNRAKKLLDDFLDRPRISTVVALCLLSMHEPNPTKLKSTTANQHCRLWMYGGMAARMCLELGLNIDTPRTRGMLSEEEIELRRRVLWSCYFLDKTQSMYSQRPWSLSSSSIKTQLPSVLCPGDQEEAIITQFQHNVKLFILYEQGLRIHASYGIFEDISKDTFMEQIEKYRLKILQWGVNLPIRHDASHSFNCSIILC
;
A
#
# COMPACT_ATOMS: atom_id res chain seq x y z
N CYS A 1 -35.28 37.88 7.38
CA CYS A 1 -36.17 39.04 7.17
C CYS A 1 -36.45 39.25 5.69
N LYS A 2 -37.76 39.34 5.33
CA LYS A 2 -38.39 39.59 4.01
C LYS A 2 -38.12 38.52 2.93
N ALA A 3 -39.03 37.62 2.52
CA ALA A 3 -40.48 37.57 2.25
C ALA A 3 -40.85 37.73 0.76
N ARG A 4 -41.61 36.73 0.25
CA ARG A 4 -42.55 36.63 -0.91
C ARG A 4 -42.29 35.30 -1.64
N GLY A 5 -43.17 34.30 -1.73
CA GLY A 5 -44.62 34.24 -1.57
C GLY A 5 -45.28 34.03 -2.92
N ARG A 6 -45.64 32.78 -3.27
CA ARG A 6 -46.78 32.40 -4.12
C ARG A 6 -47.33 31.05 -3.67
N THR A 7 -48.64 31.04 -3.47
CA THR A 7 -49.54 29.97 -3.04
C THR A 7 -50.43 29.53 -4.20
N CYS A 8 -50.93 28.28 -4.14
CA CYS A 8 -52.32 27.81 -4.42
C CYS A 8 -52.26 26.26 -4.53
N GLU A 9 -52.78 25.51 -3.53
CA GLU A 9 -54.16 24.95 -3.42
C GLU A 9 -54.37 23.74 -4.35
N SER A 10 -54.43 22.47 -3.91
CA SER A 10 -55.30 21.71 -3.00
C SER A 10 -56.61 21.18 -3.62
N SER A 11 -56.75 19.85 -3.72
CA SER A 11 -57.99 19.03 -3.56
C SER A 11 -57.63 17.56 -3.85
N ASN A 12 -57.54 16.69 -2.83
CA ASN A 12 -58.60 15.85 -2.23
C ASN A 12 -59.25 14.86 -3.22
N ILE A 13 -59.13 13.56 -2.93
CA ILE A 13 -60.26 12.62 -2.69
C ILE A 13 -59.69 11.33 -2.05
N GLU A 14 -60.36 10.90 -0.98
CA GLU A 14 -60.14 9.72 -0.14
C GLU A 14 -60.80 8.45 -0.70
N ALA A 15 -60.45 7.31 -0.07
CA ALA A 15 -61.25 6.10 0.13
C ALA A 15 -61.41 5.15 -1.08
N GLN A 16 -61.46 3.81 -0.97
CA GLN A 16 -61.65 2.92 0.18
C GLN A 16 -61.28 1.47 -0.20
N GLU A 17 -61.15 0.65 0.83
CA GLU A 17 -60.88 -0.79 0.91
C GLU A 17 -61.75 -1.70 0.01
N ASN A 18 -61.24 -2.89 -0.32
CA ASN A 18 -61.92 -4.16 0.00
C ASN A 18 -61.01 -5.38 -0.21
N ASN A 19 -60.93 -6.20 0.83
CA ASN A 19 -60.47 -7.60 0.85
C ASN A 19 -61.51 -8.50 0.15
N GLU A 20 -61.07 -9.59 -0.49
CA GLU A 20 -61.33 -10.97 -0.03
C GLU A 20 -60.79 -12.04 -1.02
N ASP A 21 -60.43 -13.19 -0.42
CA ASP A 21 -59.71 -14.35 -0.93
C ASP A 21 -60.51 -15.27 -1.89
N HIS A 22 -59.81 -15.95 -2.82
CA HIS A 22 -59.59 -17.41 -2.78
C HIS A 22 -58.93 -18.01 -4.05
N LEU A 23 -57.83 -18.76 -3.83
CA LEU A 23 -57.36 -20.04 -4.43
C LEU A 23 -57.45 -20.24 -5.97
N SER A 24 -56.39 -20.55 -6.73
CA SER A 24 -55.66 -21.86 -6.72
C SER A 24 -54.43 -21.86 -7.66
N THR A 25 -53.31 -22.45 -7.18
CA THR A 25 -52.25 -23.24 -7.89
C THR A 25 -51.70 -22.82 -9.25
N THR A 26 -50.39 -22.53 -9.34
CA THR A 26 -49.40 -23.36 -10.07
C THR A 26 -47.95 -23.02 -9.65
N THR A 27 -47.12 -24.06 -9.57
CA THR A 27 -45.71 -24.16 -9.13
C THR A 27 -44.69 -23.81 -10.22
N VAL A 28 -43.40 -23.86 -9.84
CA VAL A 28 -42.13 -23.90 -10.63
C VAL A 28 -41.39 -22.56 -10.62
N GLU A 29 -40.11 -22.41 -10.29
CA GLU A 29 -39.06 -23.16 -9.55
C GLU A 29 -37.83 -22.21 -9.55
N SER A 30 -36.97 -22.37 -8.56
CA SER A 30 -35.79 -21.55 -8.28
C SER A 30 -34.53 -22.12 -8.93
N ASP A 31 -33.81 -21.32 -9.74
CA ASP A 31 -32.50 -21.70 -10.29
C ASP A 31 -31.40 -21.56 -9.22
N ASN A 32 -30.78 -22.70 -8.92
CA ASN A 32 -29.65 -22.87 -8.01
C ASN A 32 -28.56 -23.61 -8.79
N ASP A 33 -27.65 -22.89 -9.47
CA ASP A 33 -26.55 -23.49 -10.22
C ASP A 33 -25.38 -23.86 -9.30
N SER A 34 -25.45 -25.07 -8.77
CA SER A 34 -24.32 -25.77 -8.15
C SER A 34 -23.47 -26.46 -9.23
N ILE A 35 -22.26 -25.96 -9.42
CA ILE A 35 -21.22 -26.64 -10.21
C ILE A 35 -20.80 -27.90 -9.45
N LEU A 36 -21.20 -29.07 -9.95
CA LEU A 36 -20.78 -30.36 -9.43
C LEU A 36 -20.17 -31.19 -10.56
N PHE A 37 -18.93 -31.62 -10.32
CA PHE A 37 -18.13 -32.53 -11.13
C PHE A 37 -18.94 -33.78 -11.55
N SER A 38 -18.96 -34.07 -12.85
CA SER A 38 -19.33 -35.40 -13.36
C SER A 38 -18.12 -36.07 -14.01
N THR A 39 -17.62 -37.10 -13.32
CA THR A 39 -16.82 -38.19 -13.89
C THR A 39 -17.77 -39.22 -14.51
N SER A 40 -17.62 -39.52 -15.81
CA SER A 40 -17.58 -40.89 -16.36
C SER A 40 -17.55 -40.88 -17.90
N ASP A 41 -16.41 -41.34 -18.42
CA ASP A 41 -16.20 -42.30 -19.50
C ASP A 41 -17.16 -42.34 -20.69
N ASN A 42 -16.61 -42.01 -21.88
CA ASN A 42 -16.68 -42.92 -23.01
C ASN A 42 -15.51 -42.68 -23.99
N MET A 43 -14.75 -43.75 -24.20
CA MET A 43 -13.63 -43.86 -25.14
C MET A 43 -14.09 -43.65 -26.59
N ALA A 44 -13.40 -42.76 -27.31
CA ALA A 44 -13.23 -42.86 -28.75
C ALA A 44 -11.76 -42.58 -29.09
N THR A 45 -11.09 -43.66 -29.50
CA THR A 45 -9.67 -43.79 -29.79
C THR A 45 -9.28 -42.91 -30.98
N THR A 46 -8.42 -41.92 -30.77
CA THR A 46 -7.63 -41.32 -31.86
C THR A 46 -6.17 -41.37 -31.42
N GLN A 47 -5.42 -42.31 -31.99
CA GLN A 47 -3.98 -42.43 -31.79
C GLN A 47 -3.29 -41.28 -32.53
N GLU A 48 -3.05 -40.17 -31.83
CA GLU A 48 -1.94 -39.27 -32.18
C GLU A 48 -0.73 -39.68 -31.33
N THR A 49 0.31 -40.15 -32.01
CA THR A 49 1.61 -40.44 -31.42
C THR A 49 2.25 -39.15 -30.94
N CYS A 50 1.95 -38.75 -29.70
CA CYS A 50 2.75 -37.79 -28.96
C CYS A 50 4.04 -38.50 -28.55
N SER A 51 5.16 -38.14 -29.19
CA SER A 51 6.49 -38.48 -28.71
C SER A 51 6.62 -38.02 -27.26
N GLU A 52 6.74 -38.95 -26.32
CA GLU A 52 7.08 -38.68 -24.93
C GLU A 52 8.48 -38.05 -24.86
N THR A 53 8.56 -36.74 -25.04
CA THR A 53 9.64 -35.98 -24.43
C THR A 53 9.39 -36.05 -22.93
N ASN A 54 10.11 -36.92 -22.25
CA ASN A 54 10.30 -36.90 -20.79
C ASN A 54 10.76 -35.48 -20.40
N MET A 55 9.83 -34.57 -20.16
CA MET A 55 10.10 -33.34 -19.45
C MET A 55 10.42 -33.76 -18.03
N SER A 56 11.69 -33.61 -17.64
CA SER A 56 12.10 -33.86 -16.28
C SER A 56 11.23 -33.02 -15.36
N PHE A 57 10.74 -33.59 -14.25
CA PHE A 57 9.98 -32.87 -13.22
C PHE A 57 10.73 -31.62 -12.69
N PHE A 58 12.02 -31.47 -13.01
CA PHE A 58 12.89 -30.36 -12.64
C PHE A 58 12.91 -29.18 -13.61
N ASP A 59 12.29 -29.26 -14.78
CA ASP A 59 12.29 -28.17 -15.76
C ASP A 59 11.10 -27.20 -15.64
N TYR A 60 10.23 -27.41 -14.65
CA TYR A 60 9.22 -26.40 -14.34
C TYR A 60 9.90 -25.15 -13.76
N PRO A 61 9.64 -23.95 -14.33
CA PRO A 61 10.14 -22.72 -13.76
C PRO A 61 9.62 -22.64 -12.32
N ARG A 62 10.51 -22.62 -11.32
CA ARG A 62 10.10 -22.43 -9.92
C ARG A 62 9.21 -21.19 -9.84
N PHE A 63 8.18 -21.22 -8.99
CA PHE A 63 7.37 -20.04 -8.72
C PHE A 63 8.28 -18.83 -8.46
N GLY A 64 8.09 -17.75 -9.23
CA GLY A 64 8.96 -16.57 -9.19
C GLY A 64 10.24 -16.64 -10.04
N SER A 65 10.40 -17.61 -10.92
CA SER A 65 11.54 -17.70 -11.86
C SER A 65 11.65 -16.52 -12.84
N SER A 66 10.54 -15.88 -13.16
CA SER A 66 10.44 -14.65 -13.96
C SER A 66 10.73 -13.38 -13.16
N ILE A 67 10.84 -13.50 -11.83
CA ILE A 67 11.03 -12.39 -10.91
C ILE A 67 12.53 -12.10 -10.79
N GLN A 68 12.98 -11.06 -11.50
CA GLN A 68 14.33 -10.50 -11.38
C GLN A 68 14.23 -9.02 -11.13
N TRP A 69 15.12 -8.47 -10.29
CA TRP A 69 15.17 -7.03 -10.11
C TRP A 69 15.79 -6.40 -11.35
N LYS A 70 14.95 -5.69 -12.10
CA LYS A 70 15.34 -4.99 -13.32
C LYS A 70 15.63 -3.54 -13.02
N GLN A 71 16.47 -2.91 -13.84
CA GLN A 71 16.63 -1.45 -13.83
C GLN A 71 15.30 -0.75 -14.10
N GLU A 72 15.18 0.46 -13.59
CA GLU A 72 13.95 1.24 -13.76
C GLU A 72 13.74 1.58 -15.24
N PRO A 73 12.58 1.24 -15.82
CA PRO A 73 12.34 1.47 -17.23
C PRO A 73 12.20 2.95 -17.58
N PRO A 74 12.43 3.32 -18.86
CA PRO A 74 12.27 4.69 -19.30
C PRO A 74 10.83 5.19 -19.10
N LEU A 75 10.70 6.52 -19.06
CA LEU A 75 9.41 7.19 -19.01
C LEU A 75 8.58 6.89 -20.26
N PRO A 76 7.24 6.85 -20.15
CA PRO A 76 6.36 6.85 -21.31
C PRO A 76 6.68 8.03 -22.25
N SER A 77 6.67 7.79 -23.57
CA SER A 77 7.09 8.77 -24.59
C SER A 77 6.32 10.09 -24.53
N LYS A 78 5.06 10.08 -24.08
CA LYS A 78 4.26 11.30 -23.88
C LYS A 78 4.83 12.27 -22.84
N TYR A 79 5.76 11.82 -22.00
CA TYR A 79 6.43 12.63 -20.99
C TYR A 79 7.82 13.10 -21.41
N SER A 80 8.15 12.97 -22.70
CA SER A 80 9.33 13.62 -23.28
C SER A 80 9.19 15.15 -23.35
N CYS A 81 7.96 15.67 -23.27
CA CYS A 81 7.69 17.12 -23.21
C CYS A 81 7.59 17.61 -21.76
N PRO A 82 7.96 18.89 -21.48
CA PRO A 82 7.80 19.47 -20.15
C PRO A 82 6.34 19.47 -19.69
N ILE A 83 6.10 18.93 -18.49
CA ILE A 83 4.81 19.04 -17.81
C ILE A 83 4.85 20.27 -16.91
N GLU A 84 3.68 20.87 -16.66
CA GLU A 84 3.55 21.96 -15.70
C GLU A 84 4.05 21.53 -14.30
N MET A 85 5.14 22.16 -13.85
CA MET A 85 5.79 21.92 -12.56
C MET A 85 6.05 23.27 -11.88
N PRO A 86 6.19 23.31 -10.53
CA PRO A 86 6.61 24.52 -9.83
C PRO A 86 7.97 25.05 -10.32
N SER A 87 8.33 26.28 -9.92
CA SER A 87 9.68 26.81 -10.20
C SER A 87 10.76 25.87 -9.68
N GLY A 88 11.93 25.84 -10.33
CA GLY A 88 13.02 24.95 -9.92
C GLY A 88 13.46 25.17 -8.47
N GLU A 89 13.43 26.42 -8.01
CA GLU A 89 13.69 26.77 -6.60
C GLU A 89 12.65 26.13 -5.66
N LEU A 90 11.37 26.27 -5.96
CA LEU A 90 10.31 25.68 -5.14
C LEU A 90 10.37 24.14 -5.17
N GLN A 91 10.69 23.53 -6.31
CA GLN A 91 10.91 22.08 -6.40
C GLN A 91 12.02 21.63 -5.44
N MET A 92 13.17 22.33 -5.42
CA MET A 92 14.27 22.01 -4.52
C MET A 92 13.89 22.21 -3.04
N GLN A 93 13.22 23.31 -2.69
CA GLN A 93 12.75 23.55 -1.32
C GLN A 93 11.81 22.44 -0.83
N MET A 94 10.91 21.96 -1.69
CA MET A 94 9.98 20.88 -1.36
C MET A 94 10.69 19.52 -1.22
N ILE A 95 11.67 19.23 -2.09
CA ILE A 95 12.50 18.01 -2.00
C ILE A 95 13.33 18.02 -0.70
N ASP A 96 13.95 19.14 -0.37
CA ASP A 96 14.71 19.28 0.88
C ASP A 96 13.80 19.10 2.10
N LEU A 97 12.57 19.62 2.05
CA LEU A 97 11.58 19.44 3.10
C LEU A 97 11.16 17.97 3.25
N PHE A 98 11.05 17.23 2.14
CA PHE A 98 10.76 15.79 2.14
C PHE A 98 11.84 15.01 2.91
N PHE A 99 13.12 15.24 2.59
CA PHE A 99 14.21 14.57 3.30
C PHE A 99 14.37 15.05 4.74
N ARG A 100 13.95 16.26 5.07
CA ARG A 100 13.98 16.79 6.45
C ARG A 100 12.88 16.22 7.34
N LYS A 101 11.67 16.01 6.80
CA LYS A 101 10.48 15.64 7.57
C LYS A 101 10.03 14.20 7.33
N ARG A 102 9.71 13.85 6.08
CA ARG A 102 9.15 12.54 5.74
C ARG A 102 10.17 11.42 5.84
N HIS A 103 11.38 11.64 5.33
CA HIS A 103 12.43 10.62 5.32
C HIS A 103 12.82 10.15 6.74
N ARG A 104 12.76 11.02 7.75
CA ARG A 104 12.97 10.64 9.16
C ARG A 104 11.94 9.64 9.69
N MET A 105 10.70 9.73 9.18
CA MET A 105 9.57 8.88 9.58
C MET A 105 9.49 7.60 8.74
N LEU A 106 9.75 7.72 7.45
CA LEU A 106 9.65 6.66 6.45
C LEU A 106 10.79 6.85 5.44
N PRO A 107 11.98 6.26 5.67
CA PRO A 107 13.14 6.41 4.79
C PRO A 107 13.00 5.54 3.54
N ILE A 108 11.92 5.75 2.77
CA ILE A 108 11.56 4.94 1.60
C ILE A 108 12.54 5.13 0.43
N LEU A 109 13.18 6.29 0.34
CA LEU A 109 14.18 6.65 -0.68
C LEU A 109 15.53 6.92 0.00
N PRO A 110 16.64 6.32 -0.45
CA PRO A 110 17.99 6.76 -0.06
C PRO A 110 18.25 8.18 -0.55
N LYS A 111 18.67 9.08 0.34
CA LYS A 111 18.83 10.49 0.01
C LYS A 111 19.91 10.72 -1.04
N SER A 112 21.09 10.14 -0.85
CA SER A 112 22.23 10.26 -1.78
C SER A 112 21.85 9.84 -3.20
N LEU A 113 21.26 8.66 -3.33
CA LEU A 113 20.78 8.12 -4.61
C LEU A 113 19.74 9.04 -5.26
N PHE A 114 18.79 9.58 -4.48
CA PHE A 114 17.77 10.46 -5.05
C PHE A 114 18.36 11.76 -5.61
N TYR A 115 19.26 12.43 -4.89
CA TYR A 115 19.91 13.65 -5.40
C TYR A 115 20.84 13.37 -6.58
N GLU A 116 21.49 12.21 -6.61
CA GLU A 116 22.27 11.78 -7.77
C GLU A 116 21.37 11.61 -9.00
N GLN A 117 20.26 10.86 -8.87
CA GLN A 117 19.28 10.68 -9.93
C GLN A 117 18.66 12.02 -10.37
N LEU A 118 18.44 12.96 -9.45
CA LEU A 118 17.97 14.31 -9.77
C LEU A 118 18.97 15.08 -10.63
N ARG A 119 20.26 15.02 -10.28
CA ARG A 119 21.36 15.66 -11.05
C ARG A 119 21.51 15.04 -12.44
N LEU A 120 21.41 13.72 -12.53
CA LEU A 120 21.57 12.96 -13.77
C LEU A 120 20.30 12.91 -14.63
N LYS A 121 19.17 13.42 -14.14
CA LYS A 121 17.84 13.23 -14.73
C LYS A 121 17.53 11.75 -14.98
N GLY A 122 17.88 10.92 -13.98
CA GLY A 122 17.76 9.48 -14.04
C GLY A 122 16.32 8.97 -13.96
N PRO A 123 16.09 7.68 -14.25
CA PRO A 123 14.77 7.10 -14.45
C PRO A 123 13.89 7.08 -13.19
N LEU A 124 14.48 7.20 -11.99
CA LEU A 124 13.74 7.31 -10.73
C LEU A 124 12.93 8.62 -10.65
N ILE A 125 13.37 9.68 -11.33
CA ILE A 125 12.78 11.01 -11.26
C ILE A 125 11.61 11.11 -12.23
N THR A 126 10.46 10.64 -11.79
CA THR A 126 9.23 10.65 -12.58
C THR A 126 8.31 11.81 -12.18
N PRO A 127 7.50 12.36 -13.11
CA PRO A 127 6.54 13.40 -12.77
C PRO A 127 5.50 12.92 -11.75
N LEU A 128 5.16 11.63 -11.78
CA LEU A 128 4.27 11.02 -10.79
C LEU A 128 4.90 11.04 -9.39
N LEU A 129 6.16 10.62 -9.26
CA LEU A 129 6.87 10.63 -7.98
C LEU A 129 7.04 12.05 -7.44
N LEU A 130 7.45 13.00 -8.28
CA LEU A 130 7.63 14.39 -7.86
C LEU A 130 6.32 15.01 -7.37
N ASN A 131 5.20 14.83 -8.08
CA ASN A 131 3.90 15.32 -7.62
C ASN A 131 3.45 14.63 -6.33
N ALA A 132 3.76 13.35 -6.13
CA ALA A 132 3.47 12.65 -4.87
C ALA A 132 4.30 13.20 -3.69
N ILE A 133 5.60 13.47 -3.91
CA ILE A 133 6.47 14.14 -2.93
C ILE A 133 5.92 15.52 -2.58
N TYR A 134 5.54 16.31 -3.59
CA TYR A 134 5.02 17.66 -3.38
C TYR A 134 3.70 17.66 -2.62
N CYS A 135 2.79 16.74 -2.96
CA CYS A 135 1.55 16.53 -2.23
C CYS A 135 1.80 16.24 -0.75
N ASP A 136 2.74 15.33 -0.46
CA ASP A 136 3.10 14.94 0.90
C ASP A 136 3.59 16.15 1.71
N VAL A 137 4.57 16.88 1.18
CA VAL A 137 5.25 17.94 1.93
C VAL A 137 4.49 19.27 1.99
N SER A 138 3.60 19.54 1.03
CA SER A 138 2.72 20.72 1.07
C SER A 138 1.89 20.79 2.36
N SER A 139 1.63 19.66 3.01
CA SER A 139 0.89 19.62 4.28
C SER A 139 1.74 20.10 5.47
N PHE A 140 3.06 19.97 5.38
CA PHE A 140 4.01 20.41 6.40
C PHE A 140 4.57 21.82 6.15
N ALA A 141 4.48 22.30 4.91
CA ALA A 141 5.05 23.57 4.45
C ALA A 141 4.67 24.78 5.33
N PRO A 142 3.39 25.00 5.71
CA PRO A 142 3.01 26.15 6.54
C PRO A 142 3.67 26.14 7.92
N HIS A 143 3.90 24.96 8.51
CA HIS A 143 4.55 24.81 9.82
C HIS A 143 6.07 25.03 9.77
N CYS A 144 6.63 25.11 8.57
CA CYS A 144 8.06 25.30 8.34
C CYS A 144 8.38 26.68 7.75
N GLY A 145 7.42 27.62 7.77
CA GLY A 145 7.59 28.98 7.26
C GLY A 145 7.47 29.13 5.75
N PHE A 146 7.03 28.10 5.03
CA PHE A 146 6.81 28.15 3.59
C PHE A 146 5.33 28.46 3.30
N HIS A 147 5.02 29.69 2.93
CA HIS A 147 3.64 30.16 2.73
C HIS A 147 3.20 30.25 1.25
N GLU A 148 4.15 30.25 0.30
CA GLU A 148 3.87 30.35 -1.14
C GLU A 148 3.69 28.98 -1.82
N VAL A 149 3.56 27.90 -1.04
CA VAL A 149 3.44 26.54 -1.57
C VAL A 149 2.00 26.24 -1.98
N PRO A 150 1.75 25.70 -3.19
CA PRO A 150 0.42 25.26 -3.58
C PRO A 150 -0.15 24.21 -2.62
N LYS A 151 -1.48 24.22 -2.46
CA LYS A 151 -2.19 23.27 -1.58
C LYS A 151 -1.90 21.81 -1.99
N PRO A 152 -1.85 20.87 -1.03
CA PRO A 152 -1.62 19.44 -1.31
C PRO A 152 -2.55 18.88 -2.40
N SER A 153 -3.80 19.34 -2.44
CA SER A 153 -4.81 18.90 -3.41
C SER A 153 -4.42 19.18 -4.87
N VAL A 154 -3.63 20.23 -5.13
CA VAL A 154 -3.15 20.55 -6.49
C VAL A 154 -2.25 19.43 -7.00
N PHE A 155 -1.24 19.08 -6.20
CA PHE A 155 -0.28 18.03 -6.53
C PHE A 155 -0.93 16.64 -6.51
N PHE A 156 -1.84 16.37 -5.57
CA PHE A 156 -2.61 15.12 -5.53
C PHE A 156 -3.41 14.91 -6.82
N ASN A 157 -4.12 15.95 -7.29
CA ASN A 157 -4.92 15.86 -8.51
C ASN A 157 -4.05 15.69 -9.75
N ARG A 158 -2.86 16.31 -9.80
CA ARG A 158 -1.86 16.07 -10.86
C ARG A 158 -1.36 14.63 -10.84
N ALA A 159 -0.89 14.15 -9.68
CA ALA A 159 -0.43 12.77 -9.51
C ALA A 159 -1.51 11.75 -9.91
N LYS A 160 -2.77 11.97 -9.52
CA LYS A 160 -3.89 11.11 -9.90
C LYS A 160 -4.09 11.03 -11.42
N LYS A 161 -3.96 12.16 -12.14
CA LYS A 161 -4.07 12.19 -13.61
C LYS A 161 -2.91 11.46 -14.29
N LEU A 162 -1.72 11.53 -13.69
CA LEU A 162 -0.53 10.84 -14.20
C LEU A 162 -0.60 9.33 -13.95
N LEU A 163 -1.22 8.90 -12.85
CA LEU A 163 -1.12 7.53 -12.33
C LEU A 163 -1.46 6.44 -13.36
N ASP A 164 -2.53 6.62 -14.13
CA ASP A 164 -3.00 5.66 -15.14
C ASP A 164 -1.87 5.23 -16.09
N ASP A 165 -1.05 6.21 -16.49
CA ASP A 165 0.05 6.05 -17.44
C ASP A 165 1.25 5.26 -16.90
N PHE A 166 1.26 5.03 -15.60
CA PHE A 166 2.32 4.34 -14.87
C PHE A 166 1.88 2.96 -14.37
N LEU A 167 0.64 2.52 -14.61
CA LEU A 167 0.12 1.23 -14.14
C LEU A 167 0.56 0.05 -15.00
N ASP A 168 0.67 0.23 -16.32
CA ASP A 168 0.98 -0.87 -17.25
C ASP A 168 2.41 -1.38 -17.14
N ARG A 169 3.32 -0.56 -16.58
CA ARG A 169 4.73 -0.91 -16.47
C ARG A 169 5.24 -0.66 -15.05
N PRO A 170 5.48 -1.72 -14.26
CA PRO A 170 5.93 -1.62 -12.89
C PRO A 170 7.23 -0.83 -12.75
N ARG A 171 7.28 0.06 -11.76
CA ARG A 171 8.40 0.97 -11.48
C ARG A 171 8.56 1.17 -9.98
N ILE A 172 9.80 1.31 -9.54
CA ILE A 172 10.10 1.65 -8.14
C ILE A 172 9.51 3.03 -7.81
N SER A 173 9.70 4.03 -8.68
CA SER A 173 9.13 5.36 -8.51
C SER A 173 7.60 5.36 -8.38
N THR A 174 6.89 4.49 -9.11
CA THR A 174 5.43 4.37 -9.00
C THR A 174 5.00 3.77 -7.67
N VAL A 175 5.70 2.74 -7.19
CA VAL A 175 5.46 2.19 -5.84
C VAL A 175 5.62 3.27 -4.78
N VAL A 176 6.74 4.01 -4.82
CA VAL A 176 7.00 5.10 -3.88
C VAL A 176 5.92 6.17 -3.96
N ALA A 177 5.53 6.57 -5.18
CA ALA A 177 4.47 7.55 -5.38
C ALA A 177 3.13 7.06 -4.79
N LEU A 178 2.74 5.81 -5.03
CA LEU A 178 1.54 5.21 -4.46
C LEU A 178 1.59 5.17 -2.93
N CYS A 179 2.74 4.81 -2.33
CA CYS A 179 2.94 4.87 -0.89
C CYS A 179 2.70 6.29 -0.34
N LEU A 180 3.26 7.32 -0.98
CA LEU A 180 3.08 8.73 -0.57
C LEU A 180 1.63 9.20 -0.75
N LEU A 181 0.99 8.86 -1.88
CA LEU A 181 -0.43 9.16 -2.11
C LEU A 181 -1.34 8.44 -1.12
N SER A 182 -0.96 7.23 -0.69
CA SER A 182 -1.57 6.49 0.41
C SER A 182 -1.20 7.05 1.80
N MET A 183 -0.76 8.30 1.90
CA MET A 183 -0.71 9.00 3.18
C MET A 183 -1.50 10.31 3.12
N HIS A 184 -2.03 10.66 1.95
CA HIS A 184 -2.85 11.84 1.76
C HIS A 184 -4.32 11.47 1.66
N GLU A 185 -5.12 11.99 2.58
CA GLU A 185 -6.57 11.97 2.45
C GLU A 185 -7.04 13.28 1.82
N PRO A 186 -7.52 13.28 0.56
CA PRO A 186 -8.13 14.46 0.01
C PRO A 186 -9.39 14.77 0.81
N ASN A 187 -9.48 16.01 1.30
CA ASN A 187 -10.59 16.50 2.10
C ASN A 187 -11.92 15.99 1.51
N PRO A 188 -12.73 15.22 2.27
CA PRO A 188 -13.93 14.61 1.72
C PRO A 188 -14.77 15.72 1.11
N THR A 189 -14.96 15.65 -0.21
CA THR A 189 -15.91 16.50 -0.92
C THR A 189 -17.20 16.49 -0.12
N LYS A 190 -17.83 17.66 0.06
CA LYS A 190 -19.01 17.98 0.90
C LYS A 190 -20.20 16.99 0.88
N LEU A 191 -20.13 15.91 0.10
CA LEU A 191 -20.95 14.74 0.27
C LEU A 191 -20.69 14.18 1.68
N LYS A 192 -21.72 14.23 2.52
CA LYS A 192 -21.78 13.63 3.85
C LYS A 192 -21.53 12.12 3.72
N SER A 193 -20.27 11.73 3.57
CA SER A 193 -19.89 10.33 3.61
C SER A 193 -20.08 9.90 5.05
N THR A 194 -21.01 8.97 5.26
CA THR A 194 -21.08 8.20 6.49
C THR A 194 -19.68 7.70 6.85
N THR A 195 -19.41 7.59 8.15
CA THR A 195 -18.14 7.14 8.74
C THR A 195 -17.59 5.85 8.12
N ALA A 196 -18.44 5.03 7.48
CA ALA A 196 -18.07 3.77 6.84
C ALA A 196 -17.18 3.89 5.58
N ASN A 197 -17.25 4.99 4.83
CA ASN A 197 -16.52 5.16 3.55
C ASN A 197 -15.32 6.12 3.63
N GLN A 198 -14.97 6.60 4.82
CA GLN A 198 -13.75 7.36 5.05
C GLN A 198 -12.54 6.48 4.72
N HIS A 199 -11.48 7.04 4.12
CA HIS A 199 -10.22 6.33 3.81
C HIS A 199 -10.21 5.23 2.72
N CYS A 200 -11.28 4.98 1.96
CA CYS A 200 -11.25 3.91 0.93
C CYS A 200 -10.16 4.09 -0.13
N ARG A 201 -9.93 5.33 -0.61
CA ARG A 201 -8.92 5.61 -1.64
C ARG A 201 -7.49 5.45 -1.13
N LEU A 202 -7.25 5.87 0.11
CA LEU A 202 -5.99 5.67 0.83
C LEU A 202 -5.60 4.18 0.80
N TRP A 203 -6.54 3.32 1.22
CA TRP A 203 -6.34 1.88 1.25
C TRP A 203 -6.14 1.27 -0.15
N MET A 204 -6.88 1.76 -1.17
CA MET A 204 -6.69 1.33 -2.56
C MET A 204 -5.27 1.61 -3.07
N TYR A 205 -4.75 2.81 -2.82
CA TYR A 205 -3.38 3.15 -3.23
C TYR A 205 -2.32 2.33 -2.48
N GLY A 206 -2.53 2.06 -1.19
CA GLY A 206 -1.70 1.13 -0.42
C GLY A 206 -1.68 -0.28 -1.03
N GLY A 207 -2.85 -0.82 -1.36
CA GLY A 207 -2.97 -2.12 -2.03
C GLY A 207 -2.36 -2.16 -3.43
N MET A 208 -2.45 -1.06 -4.20
CA MET A 208 -1.76 -0.93 -5.49
C MET A 208 -0.23 -0.94 -5.32
N ALA A 209 0.29 -0.21 -4.33
CA ALA A 209 1.72 -0.22 -4.01
C ALA A 209 2.20 -1.63 -3.63
N ALA A 210 1.43 -2.35 -2.82
CA ALA A 210 1.73 -3.72 -2.41
C ALA A 210 1.78 -4.69 -3.59
N ARG A 211 0.76 -4.68 -4.47
CA ARG A 211 0.75 -5.53 -5.67
C ARG A 211 1.90 -5.21 -6.62
N MET A 212 2.20 -3.93 -6.83
CA MET A 212 3.32 -3.53 -7.69
C MET A 212 4.69 -3.87 -7.07
N CYS A 213 4.83 -3.82 -5.73
CA CYS A 213 6.02 -4.35 -5.05
C CYS A 213 6.26 -5.84 -5.36
N LEU A 214 5.19 -6.64 -5.31
CA LEU A 214 5.27 -8.08 -5.57
C LEU A 214 5.53 -8.37 -7.05
N GLU A 215 4.90 -7.61 -7.96
CA GLU A 215 5.16 -7.70 -9.40
C GLU A 215 6.62 -7.39 -9.75
N LEU A 216 7.23 -6.42 -9.07
CA LEU A 216 8.66 -6.11 -9.19
C LEU A 216 9.57 -7.13 -8.49
N GLY A 217 9.01 -8.08 -7.74
CA GLY A 217 9.78 -9.08 -7.05
C GLY A 217 10.49 -8.62 -5.80
N LEU A 218 10.10 -7.49 -5.23
CA LEU A 218 10.87 -6.87 -4.17
C LEU A 218 10.88 -7.72 -2.90
N ASN A 219 9.97 -8.70 -2.76
CA ASN A 219 9.90 -9.59 -1.62
C ASN A 219 10.98 -10.69 -1.62
N ILE A 220 11.72 -10.91 -2.71
CA ILE A 220 12.76 -11.95 -2.82
C ILE A 220 14.14 -11.31 -3.08
N ASP A 221 14.97 -11.27 -2.05
CA ASP A 221 16.34 -10.75 -2.10
C ASP A 221 17.35 -11.91 -2.06
N THR A 222 17.93 -12.25 -3.21
CA THR A 222 18.94 -13.29 -3.37
C THR A 222 20.04 -12.79 -4.31
N PRO A 223 21.26 -13.35 -4.27
CA PRO A 223 22.31 -13.00 -5.24
C PRO A 223 21.83 -13.11 -6.70
N ARG A 224 20.97 -14.08 -7.00
CA ARG A 224 20.38 -14.27 -8.33
C ARG A 224 19.38 -13.16 -8.70
N THR A 225 18.54 -12.71 -7.75
CA THR A 225 17.54 -11.66 -8.03
C THR A 225 18.15 -10.27 -8.11
N ARG A 226 19.24 -10.00 -7.38
CA ARG A 226 20.00 -8.74 -7.43
C ARG A 226 20.63 -8.45 -8.81
N GLY A 227 21.05 -9.50 -9.52
CA GLY A 227 21.71 -9.34 -10.82
C GLY A 227 22.98 -8.47 -10.71
N MET A 228 23.08 -7.43 -11.54
CA MET A 228 24.20 -6.48 -11.57
C MET A 228 23.85 -5.10 -11.00
N LEU A 229 22.84 -5.02 -10.12
CA LEU A 229 22.46 -3.76 -9.47
C LEU A 229 23.53 -3.27 -8.51
N SER A 230 23.67 -1.95 -8.37
CA SER A 230 24.55 -1.37 -7.34
C SER A 230 24.01 -1.60 -5.93
N GLU A 231 24.85 -1.40 -4.91
CA GLU A 231 24.41 -1.52 -3.51
C GLU A 231 23.34 -0.48 -3.15
N GLU A 232 23.43 0.73 -3.70
CA GLU A 232 22.42 1.78 -3.54
C GLU A 232 21.06 1.36 -4.16
N GLU A 233 21.10 0.70 -5.31
CA GLU A 233 19.91 0.18 -6.00
C GLU A 233 19.26 -1.01 -5.26
N ILE A 234 20.08 -1.87 -4.66
CA ILE A 234 19.63 -2.97 -3.79
C ILE A 234 18.96 -2.38 -2.54
N GLU A 235 19.61 -1.41 -1.92
CA GLU A 235 19.11 -0.77 -0.71
C GLU A 235 17.82 0.02 -0.97
N LEU A 236 17.71 0.73 -2.10
CA LEU A 236 16.46 1.35 -2.55
C LEU A 236 15.31 0.33 -2.56
N ARG A 237 15.52 -0.85 -3.15
CA ARG A 237 14.48 -1.90 -3.24
C ARG A 237 14.09 -2.46 -1.88
N ARG A 238 15.05 -2.67 -0.98
CA ARG A 238 14.78 -3.06 0.41
C ARG A 238 13.96 -2.01 1.14
N ARG A 239 14.37 -0.74 1.09
CA ARG A 239 13.66 0.38 1.73
C ARG A 239 12.24 0.51 1.21
N VAL A 240 12.03 0.36 -0.11
CA VAL A 240 10.72 0.42 -0.74
C VAL A 240 9.81 -0.71 -0.30
N LEU A 241 10.27 -1.96 -0.32
CA LEU A 241 9.48 -3.10 0.17
C LEU A 241 9.06 -2.89 1.62
N TRP A 242 10.02 -2.63 2.50
CA TRP A 242 9.75 -2.54 3.93
C TRP A 242 8.93 -1.30 4.30
N SER A 243 9.03 -0.22 3.54
CA SER A 243 8.15 0.93 3.66
C SER A 243 6.71 0.60 3.24
N CYS A 244 6.55 -0.16 2.16
CA CYS A 244 5.25 -0.64 1.74
C CYS A 244 4.63 -1.57 2.79
N TYR A 245 5.41 -2.50 3.35
CA TYR A 245 4.97 -3.38 4.44
C TYR A 245 4.55 -2.58 5.68
N PHE A 246 5.35 -1.60 6.09
CA PHE A 246 5.05 -0.72 7.22
C PHE A 246 3.73 0.04 7.02
N LEU A 247 3.53 0.63 5.85
CA LEU A 247 2.30 1.37 5.52
C LEU A 247 1.08 0.46 5.47
N ASP A 248 1.19 -0.70 4.84
CA ASP A 248 0.13 -1.72 4.76
C ASP A 248 -0.36 -2.11 6.15
N LYS A 249 0.56 -2.40 7.10
CA LYS A 249 0.17 -2.71 8.49
C LYS A 249 -0.45 -1.53 9.22
N THR A 250 0.12 -0.33 9.06
CA THR A 250 -0.40 0.89 9.71
C THR A 250 -1.82 1.21 9.25
N GLN A 251 -2.09 1.09 7.95
CA GLN A 251 -3.41 1.32 7.37
C GLN A 251 -4.41 0.24 7.75
N SER A 252 -4.01 -1.03 7.72
CA SER A 252 -4.85 -2.16 8.13
C SER A 252 -5.28 -2.05 9.59
N MET A 253 -4.38 -1.64 10.48
CA MET A 253 -4.70 -1.34 11.88
C MET A 253 -5.76 -0.24 12.00
N TYR A 254 -5.47 0.93 11.40
CA TYR A 254 -6.34 2.09 11.55
C TYR A 254 -7.74 1.87 10.96
N SER A 255 -7.82 1.14 9.84
CA SER A 255 -9.07 0.91 9.13
C SER A 255 -9.76 -0.41 9.48
N GLN A 256 -9.17 -1.24 10.34
CA GLN A 256 -9.63 -2.61 10.66
C GLN A 256 -9.83 -3.48 9.41
N ARG A 257 -8.94 -3.30 8.42
CA ARG A 257 -8.98 -4.04 7.13
C ARG A 257 -7.86 -5.07 7.06
N PRO A 258 -8.04 -6.15 6.29
CA PRO A 258 -6.94 -7.07 5.99
C PRO A 258 -5.74 -6.35 5.38
N TRP A 259 -4.56 -6.90 5.62
CA TRP A 259 -3.30 -6.41 5.06
C TRP A 259 -2.89 -7.22 3.83
N SER A 260 -2.16 -6.59 2.92
CA SER A 260 -1.77 -7.18 1.63
C SER A 260 -0.46 -7.97 1.69
N LEU A 261 0.51 -7.50 2.50
CA LEU A 261 1.86 -8.07 2.56
C LEU A 261 2.07 -8.90 3.82
N SER A 262 2.25 -10.21 3.71
CA SER A 262 2.60 -11.06 4.86
C SER A 262 4.10 -11.05 5.12
N SER A 263 4.51 -10.96 6.38
CA SER A 263 5.92 -11.15 6.76
C SER A 263 6.46 -12.52 6.37
N SER A 264 5.62 -13.56 6.32
CA SER A 264 6.04 -14.92 5.94
C SER A 264 6.45 -15.05 4.47
N SER A 265 5.89 -14.21 3.59
CA SER A 265 6.17 -14.20 2.14
C SER A 265 7.32 -13.27 1.74
N ILE A 266 7.88 -12.53 2.70
CA ILE A 266 9.04 -11.66 2.49
C ILE A 266 10.31 -12.43 2.88
N LYS A 267 11.21 -12.60 1.91
CA LYS A 267 12.57 -13.14 2.08
C LYS A 267 13.64 -12.07 1.90
N THR A 268 13.22 -10.82 1.85
CA THR A 268 14.10 -9.66 1.67
C THR A 268 14.72 -9.23 2.97
N GLN A 269 16.02 -8.95 2.94
CA GLN A 269 16.74 -8.50 4.11
C GLN A 269 16.22 -7.12 4.56
N LEU A 270 16.32 -6.84 5.86
CA LEU A 270 16.02 -5.50 6.36
C LEU A 270 16.96 -4.46 5.72
N PRO A 271 16.51 -3.20 5.57
CA PRO A 271 17.35 -2.12 5.03
C PRO A 271 18.65 -1.99 5.83
N SER A 272 19.76 -1.71 5.16
CA SER A 272 21.09 -1.64 5.77
C SER A 272 21.71 -0.24 5.63
N VAL A 273 22.61 0.10 6.54
CA VAL A 273 23.38 1.33 6.46
C VAL A 273 24.48 1.13 5.41
N LEU A 274 24.40 1.88 4.31
CA LEU A 274 25.37 1.77 3.20
C LEU A 274 26.77 2.27 3.62
N CYS A 275 26.81 3.37 4.39
CA CYS A 275 28.04 4.00 4.87
C CYS A 275 27.98 4.17 6.40
N PRO A 276 28.77 3.41 7.19
CA PRO A 276 28.85 3.59 8.64
C PRO A 276 29.29 5.01 9.01
N GLY A 277 28.65 5.64 10.00
CA GLY A 277 28.92 7.03 10.40
C GLY A 277 28.18 8.10 9.56
N ASP A 278 27.34 7.69 8.60
CA ASP A 278 26.46 8.60 7.87
C ASP A 278 25.32 9.13 8.76
N GLN A 279 24.84 10.34 8.48
CA GLN A 279 23.71 10.96 9.18
C GLN A 279 22.41 10.13 9.07
N GLU A 280 22.30 9.26 8.06
CA GLU A 280 21.17 8.35 7.90
C GLU A 280 21.22 7.12 8.83
N GLU A 281 22.35 6.80 9.47
CA GLU A 281 22.51 5.57 10.28
C GLU A 281 21.45 5.43 11.37
N ALA A 282 21.21 6.50 12.12
CA ALA A 282 20.19 6.53 13.17
C ALA A 282 18.77 6.35 12.61
N ILE A 283 18.49 6.94 11.44
CA ILE A 283 17.18 6.86 10.78
C ILE A 283 16.90 5.43 10.31
N ILE A 284 17.88 4.79 9.68
CA ILE A 284 17.75 3.42 9.17
C ILE A 284 17.66 2.42 10.32
N THR A 285 18.48 2.59 11.36
CA THR A 285 18.40 1.76 12.57
C THR A 285 17.02 1.86 13.22
N GLN A 286 16.50 3.07 13.41
CA GLN A 286 15.15 3.26 13.94
C GLN A 286 14.08 2.63 13.04
N PHE A 287 14.23 2.76 11.72
CA PHE A 287 13.31 2.14 10.77
C PHE A 287 13.33 0.61 10.85
N GLN A 288 14.50 -0.03 10.98
CA GLN A 288 14.59 -1.47 11.22
C GLN A 288 13.84 -1.89 12.50
N HIS A 289 13.96 -1.14 13.59
CA HIS A 289 13.24 -1.42 14.83
C HIS A 289 11.72 -1.29 14.64
N ASN A 290 11.27 -0.25 13.92
CA ASN A 290 9.87 -0.08 13.58
C ASN A 290 9.35 -1.27 12.76
N VAL A 291 10.08 -1.69 11.72
CA VAL A 291 9.70 -2.85 10.90
C VAL A 291 9.61 -4.13 11.74
N LYS A 292 10.60 -4.39 12.62
CA LYS A 292 10.58 -5.54 13.53
C LYS A 292 9.36 -5.51 14.47
N LEU A 293 9.00 -4.33 14.97
CA LEU A 293 7.76 -4.15 15.74
C LEU A 293 6.54 -4.50 14.91
N PHE A 294 6.47 -4.06 13.65
CA PHE A 294 5.34 -4.35 12.76
C PHE A 294 5.28 -5.82 12.31
N ILE A 295 6.39 -6.58 12.36
CA ILE A 295 6.38 -8.04 12.19
C ILE A 295 5.78 -8.72 13.42
N LEU A 296 6.10 -8.26 14.64
CA LEU A 296 5.43 -8.74 15.85
C LEU A 296 3.95 -8.37 15.81
N TYR A 297 3.65 -7.13 15.43
CA TYR A 297 2.29 -6.62 15.33
C TYR A 297 1.41 -7.46 14.40
N GLU A 298 1.93 -7.93 13.26
CA GLU A 298 1.20 -8.86 12.40
C GLU A 298 0.78 -10.14 13.14
N GLN A 299 1.59 -10.66 14.07
CA GLN A 299 1.19 -11.81 14.90
C GLN A 299 0.02 -11.43 15.81
N GLY A 300 0.05 -10.24 16.42
CA GLY A 300 -1.06 -9.71 17.21
C GLY A 300 -2.35 -9.57 16.40
N LEU A 301 -2.26 -9.01 15.18
CA LEU A 301 -3.39 -8.92 14.26
C LEU A 301 -3.96 -10.29 13.88
N ARG A 302 -3.10 -11.29 13.66
CA ARG A 302 -3.54 -12.67 13.38
C ARG A 302 -4.26 -13.29 14.58
N ILE A 303 -3.76 -13.09 15.80
CA ILE A 303 -4.42 -13.56 17.03
C ILE A 303 -5.80 -12.89 17.17
N HIS A 304 -5.87 -11.56 16.99
CA HIS A 304 -7.12 -10.80 17.04
C HIS A 304 -8.12 -11.27 15.98
N ALA A 305 -7.68 -11.42 14.73
CA ALA A 305 -8.50 -11.93 13.64
C ALA A 305 -8.95 -13.38 13.89
N SER A 306 -8.10 -14.21 14.50
CA SER A 306 -8.43 -15.60 14.79
C SER A 306 -9.62 -15.71 15.75
N TYR A 307 -9.71 -14.82 16.74
CA TYR A 307 -10.82 -14.77 17.69
C TYR A 307 -12.07 -14.08 17.14
N GLY A 308 -11.90 -13.04 16.31
CA GLY A 308 -13.01 -12.26 15.76
C GLY A 308 -13.70 -12.87 14.53
N ILE A 309 -13.03 -13.80 13.83
CA ILE A 309 -13.52 -14.42 12.58
C ILE A 309 -13.82 -15.92 12.76
N PHE A 310 -13.04 -16.63 13.56
CA PHE A 310 -13.21 -18.08 13.77
C PHE A 310 -13.72 -18.32 15.19
N GLU A 311 -14.99 -18.70 15.33
CA GLU A 311 -15.65 -18.92 16.64
C GLU A 311 -15.15 -20.19 17.38
N ASP A 312 -14.28 -20.99 16.75
CA ASP A 312 -13.89 -22.33 17.22
C ASP A 312 -12.62 -22.39 18.10
N ILE A 313 -12.01 -21.25 18.46
CA ILE A 313 -10.78 -21.25 19.28
C ILE A 313 -11.14 -21.23 20.77
N SER A 314 -10.65 -22.23 21.53
CA SER A 314 -10.85 -22.27 22.99
C SER A 314 -10.21 -21.07 23.68
N LYS A 315 -10.86 -20.56 24.73
CA LYS A 315 -10.37 -19.42 25.52
C LYS A 315 -8.94 -19.65 26.04
N ASP A 316 -8.61 -20.86 26.45
CA ASP A 316 -7.28 -21.21 26.96
C ASP A 316 -6.21 -21.09 25.88
N THR A 317 -6.48 -21.57 24.67
CA THR A 317 -5.58 -21.46 23.52
C THR A 317 -5.33 -20.00 23.16
N PHE A 318 -6.39 -19.18 23.18
CA PHE A 318 -6.29 -17.75 22.91
C PHE A 318 -5.44 -17.01 23.96
N MET A 319 -5.66 -17.29 25.25
CA MET A 319 -4.88 -16.69 26.34
C MET A 319 -3.40 -17.09 26.27
N GLU A 320 -3.10 -18.35 25.93
CA GLU A 320 -1.72 -18.82 25.73
C GLU A 320 -1.04 -18.07 24.57
N GLN A 321 -1.75 -17.87 23.46
CA GLN A 321 -1.24 -17.09 22.32
C GLN A 321 -0.96 -15.63 22.69
N ILE A 322 -1.86 -14.99 23.45
CA ILE A 322 -1.65 -13.62 23.96
C ILE A 322 -0.40 -13.55 24.84
N GLU A 323 -0.21 -14.49 25.76
CA GLU A 323 0.94 -14.44 26.67
C GLU A 323 2.26 -14.63 25.89
N LYS A 324 2.30 -15.57 24.94
CA LYS A 324 3.44 -15.74 24.03
C LYS A 324 3.73 -14.46 23.23
N TYR A 325 2.69 -13.79 22.75
CA TYR A 325 2.82 -12.52 22.03
C TYR A 325 3.36 -11.41 22.94
N ARG A 326 2.83 -11.28 24.17
CA ARG A 326 3.28 -10.31 25.18
C ARG A 326 4.77 -10.46 25.49
N LEU A 327 5.24 -11.69 25.70
CA LEU A 327 6.66 -11.97 25.97
C LEU A 327 7.57 -11.52 24.81
N LYS A 328 7.16 -11.74 23.55
CA LYS A 328 7.92 -11.28 22.39
C LYS A 328 8.01 -9.75 22.31
N ILE A 329 6.92 -9.04 22.62
CA ILE A 329 6.93 -7.56 22.67
C ILE A 329 7.89 -7.06 23.75
N LEU A 330 7.83 -7.65 24.95
CA LEU A 330 8.73 -7.29 26.04
C LEU A 330 10.19 -7.54 25.67
N GLN A 331 10.50 -8.70 25.08
CA GLN A 331 11.85 -9.01 24.61
C GLN A 331 12.33 -8.01 23.54
N TRP A 332 11.46 -7.61 22.62
CA TRP A 332 11.79 -6.57 21.64
C TRP A 332 12.08 -5.22 22.32
N GLY A 333 11.28 -4.84 23.33
CA GLY A 333 11.44 -3.60 24.08
C GLY A 333 12.79 -3.48 24.81
N VAL A 334 13.30 -4.59 25.35
CA VAL A 334 14.63 -4.65 25.98
C VAL A 334 15.77 -4.42 24.98
N ASN A 335 15.56 -4.74 23.71
CA ASN A 335 16.55 -4.61 22.63
C ASN A 335 16.45 -3.28 21.86
N LEU A 336 15.71 -2.29 22.38
CA LEU A 336 15.63 -0.97 21.78
C LEU A 336 16.93 -0.18 22.02
N PRO A 337 17.38 0.62 21.04
CA PRO A 337 18.51 1.52 21.25
C PRO A 337 18.17 2.55 22.33
N ILE A 338 19.16 2.92 23.14
CA ILE A 338 19.02 3.96 24.18
C ILE A 338 18.60 5.26 23.49
N ARG A 339 17.44 5.80 23.86
CA ARG A 339 16.90 7.03 23.26
C ARG A 339 17.75 8.22 23.68
N HIS A 340 18.50 8.80 22.74
CA HIS A 340 19.26 10.03 22.99
C HIS A 340 18.45 11.32 22.81
N ASP A 341 17.26 11.27 22.18
CA ASP A 341 16.40 12.43 21.99
C ASP A 341 14.91 12.10 22.17
N ALA A 342 14.29 12.71 23.18
CA ALA A 342 12.88 12.56 23.52
C ALA A 342 11.94 13.59 22.84
N SER A 343 12.48 14.45 21.97
CA SER A 343 11.77 15.64 21.46
C SER A 343 10.86 15.38 20.25
N HIS A 344 11.01 14.25 19.57
CA HIS A 344 10.23 13.92 18.36
C HIS A 344 9.76 12.47 18.38
N SER A 345 9.02 12.11 19.43
CA SER A 345 8.32 10.83 19.49
C SER A 345 7.41 10.70 18.26
N PHE A 346 7.72 9.72 17.42
CA PHE A 346 6.68 9.00 16.70
C PHE A 346 5.70 8.55 17.80
N ASN A 347 4.47 9.04 17.74
CA ASN A 347 3.49 8.82 18.79
C ASN A 347 3.15 7.32 18.82
N CYS A 348 3.92 6.53 19.60
CA CYS A 348 3.68 5.10 19.85
C CYS A 348 2.27 4.83 20.36
N SER A 349 1.56 5.87 20.80
CA SER A 349 0.13 5.90 21.12
C SER A 349 -0.76 5.40 19.99
N ILE A 350 -0.33 5.48 18.72
CA ILE A 350 -1.09 4.92 17.58
C ILE A 350 -0.86 3.39 17.45
N ILE A 351 0.25 2.85 17.98
CA ILE A 351 0.63 1.44 17.84
C ILE A 351 0.14 0.57 19.03
N LEU A 352 -0.32 1.21 20.12
CA LEU A 352 -0.71 0.54 21.38
C LEU A 352 -2.23 0.60 21.69
N CYS A 353 -3.05 1.13 20.78
CA CYS A 353 -4.48 0.83 20.74
C CYS A 353 -4.71 -0.37 19.83
#